data_AF-A0A1H7WHU8-F1
#
_entry.id   AF-A0A1H7WHU8-F1
#
_cell.length_a   1.000
_cell.length_b   1.000
_cell.length_c   1.000
_cell.angle_alpha   90.00
_cell.angle_beta   90.00
_cell.angle_gamma   90.00
#
_symmetry.space_group_name_H-M   'P 1'
#
loop_
_entity.id
_entity.type
_entity.pdbx_description
1 polymer ?
#
loop_
_entity_poly.entity_id
_entity_poly.type
_entity_poly.pdbx_seq_one_letter_code
_entity_poly.pdbx_strand_id
1 'polypeptide(L)' 'MYIPTFRFPGVLHSQELLVAEAIQAPAFVFLSANGDISGGDLEAARAKLGAIVLRLMLDRTQSIDDLSAAAIAAFNAG' A
#
# COMPACT_ATOMS: atom_id res chain seq x y z
N MET A 1 22.42 25.74 5.53
CA MET A 1 21.99 24.72 6.52
C MET A 1 21.72 23.44 5.75
N TYR A 2 22.64 22.47 5.76
CA TYR A 2 22.50 21.22 5.01
C TYR A 2 21.74 20.24 5.90
N ILE A 3 20.47 20.00 5.63
CA ILE A 3 19.69 18.99 6.35
C ILE A 3 20.16 17.65 5.76
N PRO A 4 20.83 16.78 6.53
CA PRO A 4 21.21 15.48 5.99
C PRO A 4 19.92 14.72 5.66
N THR A 5 19.73 14.39 4.39
CA THR A 5 18.66 13.51 3.93
C THR A 5 18.93 12.13 4.52
N PHE A 6 18.36 11.86 5.70
CA PHE A 6 18.37 10.54 6.31
C PHE A 6 17.65 9.58 5.35
N ARG A 7 18.43 8.79 4.61
CA ARG A 7 17.95 7.70 3.78
C ARG A 7 18.44 6.41 4.41
N PHE A 8 17.54 5.70 5.09
CA PHE A 8 17.83 4.34 5.51
C PHE A 8 17.60 3.43 4.30
N PRO A 9 18.62 2.67 3.86
CA PRO A 9 18.45 1.73 2.73
C PRO A 9 17.33 0.74 3.05
N GLY A 10 16.28 0.72 2.23
CA GLY A 10 15.11 -0.14 2.44
C GLY A 10 13.98 0.48 3.27
N VAL A 11 14.12 1.72 3.76
CA VAL A 11 13.03 2.46 4.43
C VAL A 11 12.52 3.54 3.46
N LEU A 12 11.23 3.48 3.17
CA LEU A 12 10.55 4.50 2.39
C LEU A 12 10.73 5.89 3.03
N HIS A 13 10.93 6.92 2.22
CA HIS A 13 10.94 8.30 2.69
C HIS A 13 9.60 8.62 3.37
N SER A 14 9.55 9.54 4.33
CA SER A 14 8.32 9.88 5.06
C SER A 14 7.13 10.22 4.15
N GLN A 15 7.38 10.76 2.95
CA GLN A 15 6.34 11.01 1.95
C GLN A 15 5.87 9.73 1.27
N GLU A 16 6.77 8.80 0.96
CA GLU A 16 6.43 7.50 0.39
C GLU A 16 5.63 6.67 1.40
N LEU A 17 5.95 6.74 2.70
CA LEU A 17 5.12 6.12 3.75
C LEU A 17 3.71 6.71 3.81
N LEU A 18 3.58 8.03 3.72
CA LEU A 18 2.27 8.69 3.70
C LEU A 18 1.45 8.30 2.47
N VAL A 19 2.10 8.16 1.30
CA VAL A 19 1.45 7.70 0.07
C VAL A 19 1.00 6.24 0.20
N ALA A 20 1.87 5.38 0.74
CA ALA A 20 1.53 3.97 0.98
C ALA A 20 0.30 3.83 1.88
N GLU A 21 0.25 4.56 3.00
CA GLU A 21 -0.89 4.55 3.92
C GLU A 21 -2.16 5.14 3.26
N ALA A 22 -2.02 6.24 2.51
CA ALA A 22 -3.14 6.86 1.80
C ALA A 22 -3.77 5.95 0.73
N ILE A 23 -3.03 4.96 0.23
CA ILE A 23 -3.52 3.94 -0.71
C ILE A 23 -4.06 2.72 0.06
N GLN A 24 -3.30 2.24 1.03
CA GLN A 24 -3.61 1.01 1.75
C GLN A 24 -4.88 1.15 2.61
N ALA A 25 -5.06 2.27 3.32
CA ALA A 25 -6.22 2.48 4.19
C ALA A 25 -7.57 2.42 3.44
N PRO A 26 -7.81 3.18 2.34
CA PRO A 26 -9.07 3.10 1.62
C PRO A 26 -9.28 1.75 0.92
N ALA A 27 -8.22 1.15 0.37
CA ALA A 27 -8.32 -0.17 -0.26
C ALA A 27 -8.71 -1.26 0.76
N PHE A 28 -8.15 -1.21 1.96
CA PHE A 28 -8.51 -2.13 3.04
C PHE A 28 -9.96 -1.95 3.50
N VAL A 29 -10.44 -0.70 3.63
CA VAL A 29 -11.84 -0.41 3.98
C VAL A 29 -12.78 -0.94 2.91
N PHE A 30 -12.46 -0.75 1.63
CA PHE A 30 -13.26 -1.24 0.50
C PHE A 30 -13.34 -2.78 0.50
N LEU A 31 -12.21 -3.47 0.63
CA LEU A 31 -12.14 -4.93 0.67
C LEU A 31 -12.84 -5.51 1.91
N SER A 32 -12.73 -4.83 3.05
CA SER A 32 -13.45 -5.21 4.28
C SER A 32 -14.96 -5.05 4.12
N ALA A 33 -15.41 -3.96 3.48
CA ALA A 33 -16.83 -3.66 3.27
C ALA A 33 -17.49 -4.60 2.26
N ASN A 34 -16.75 -5.10 1.26
CA ASN A 34 -17.26 -6.05 0.27
C ASN A 34 -17.21 -7.51 0.72
N GLY A 35 -16.66 -7.79 1.91
CA GLY A 35 -16.54 -9.16 2.42
C GLY A 35 -15.41 -9.97 1.80
N ASP A 36 -14.54 -9.35 0.98
CA ASP A 36 -13.33 -9.99 0.44
C ASP A 36 -12.34 -10.36 1.55
N ILE A 37 -12.38 -9.64 2.67
CA ILE A 37 -11.65 -9.97 3.90
C ILE A 37 -12.59 -10.74 4.83
N SER A 38 -12.78 -12.02 4.53
CA SER A 38 -13.61 -12.93 5.33
C SER A 38 -12.75 -13.82 6.23
N GLY A 39 -12.98 -13.74 7.54
CA GLY A 39 -12.47 -14.72 8.51
C GLY A 39 -11.08 -14.42 9.08
N GLY A 40 -11.07 -13.89 10.31
CA GLY A 40 -9.98 -14.05 11.30
C GLY A 40 -8.65 -13.34 11.05
N ASP A 41 -8.24 -13.09 9.81
CA ASP A 41 -6.87 -12.68 9.50
C ASP A 41 -6.80 -11.29 8.82
N LEU A 42 -7.47 -10.32 9.46
CA LEU A 42 -7.40 -8.90 9.08
C LEU A 42 -5.95 -8.39 9.05
N GLU A 43 -5.10 -8.89 9.94
CA GLU A 43 -3.67 -8.59 10.00
C GLU A 43 -2.93 -9.15 8.77
N ALA A 44 -3.15 -10.41 8.38
CA ALA A 44 -2.56 -10.96 7.15
C ALA A 44 -3.07 -10.25 5.89
N ALA A 45 -4.36 -9.92 5.82
CA ALA A 45 -4.92 -9.15 4.71
C ALA A 45 -4.27 -7.77 4.60
N ARG A 46 -4.10 -7.08 5.74
CA ARG A 46 -3.42 -5.78 5.80
C ARG A 46 -1.95 -5.89 5.40
N ALA A 47 -1.25 -6.93 5.84
CA ALA A 47 0.14 -7.19 5.47
C ALA A 47 0.29 -7.52 3.97
N LYS A 48 -0.60 -8.34 3.40
CA LYS A 48 -0.64 -8.66 1.96
C LYS A 48 -0.87 -7.39 1.13
N LEU A 49 -1.83 -6.56 1.54
CA LEU A 49 -2.14 -5.29 0.86
C LEU A 49 -0.95 -4.33 0.93
N GLY A 50 -0.29 -4.19 2.09
CA GLY A 50 0.92 -3.39 2.24
C GLY A 50 2.05 -3.84 1.33
N ALA A 51 2.29 -5.16 1.19
CA ALA A 51 3.30 -5.69 0.28
C ALA A 51 2.99 -5.39 -1.20
N ILE A 52 1.72 -5.45 -1.61
CA ILE A 52 1.27 -5.08 -2.96
C ILE A 52 1.53 -3.59 -3.23
N VAL A 53 1.13 -2.72 -2.31
CA VAL A 53 1.33 -1.27 -2.44
C VAL A 53 2.82 -0.93 -2.53
N LEU A 54 3.65 -1.52 -1.66
CA LEU A 54 5.11 -1.34 -1.72
C LEU A 54 5.70 -1.75 -3.07
N ARG A 55 5.25 -2.90 -3.61
CA ARG A 55 5.72 -3.37 -4.91
C ARG A 55 5.31 -2.43 -6.05
N LEU A 56 4.07 -1.96 -6.05
CA LEU A 56 3.58 -0.99 -7.04
C LEU A 56 4.31 0.35 -6.95
N MET A 57 4.61 0.82 -5.73
CA MET A 57 5.39 2.05 -5.52
C MET A 57 6.84 1.92 -6.00
N LEU A 58 7.46 0.76 -5.83
CA LEU A 58 8.81 0.48 -6.33
C LEU A 58 8.86 0.45 -7.87
N ASP A 59 7.75 0.08 -8.53
CA ASP A 59 7.62 0.10 -9.99
C ASP A 59 7.49 1.52 -10.58
N ARG A 60 7.22 2.54 -9.74
CA ARG A 60 7.27 4.00 -10.00
C ARG A 60 6.50 4.53 -11.23
N THR A 61 5.60 3.78 -11.83
CA THR A 61 5.01 4.12 -13.14
C THR A 61 3.59 4.70 -13.10
N GLN A 62 2.92 4.77 -11.94
CA GLN A 62 1.48 5.10 -11.88
C GLN A 62 1.13 6.19 -10.85
N SER A 63 0.06 6.96 -11.13
CA SER A 63 -0.52 7.96 -10.23
C SER A 63 -1.10 7.29 -8.97
N ILE A 64 -1.25 8.03 -7.87
CA ILE A 64 -1.78 7.52 -6.59
C ILE A 64 -3.17 6.86 -6.76
N ASP A 65 -4.03 7.44 -7.60
CA ASP A 65 -5.37 6.92 -7.88
C ASP A 65 -5.32 5.57 -8.62
N ASP A 66 -4.46 5.48 -9.65
CA ASP A 66 -4.16 4.23 -10.36
C ASP A 66 -3.57 3.16 -9.44
N LEU A 67 -2.72 3.55 -8.48
CA LEU A 67 -2.11 2.63 -7.53
C LEU A 67 -3.13 1.99 -6.59
N SER A 68 -4.18 2.71 -6.19
CA SER A 68 -5.25 2.17 -5.34
C SER A 68 -6.10 1.15 -6.10
N ALA A 69 -6.53 1.48 -7.32
CA ALA A 69 -7.26 0.54 -8.17
C ALA A 69 -6.42 -0.70 -8.51
N ALA A 70 -5.13 -0.51 -8.81
CA ALA A 70 -4.19 -1.60 -9.07
C ALA A 70 -3.96 -2.49 -7.84
N ALA A 71 -3.88 -1.90 -6.63
CA ALA A 71 -3.71 -2.66 -5.40
C ALA A 71 -4.93 -3.54 -5.09
N ILE A 72 -6.14 -3.01 -5.28
CA ILE A 72 -7.39 -3.77 -5.11
C ILE A 72 -7.48 -4.91 -6.13
N ALA A 73 -7.19 -4.63 -7.41
CA ALA A 73 -7.19 -5.64 -8.46
C ALA A 73 -6.17 -6.76 -8.19
N ALA A 74 -4.96 -6.40 -7.76
CA ALA A 74 -3.92 -7.37 -7.42
C ALA A 74 -4.25 -8.17 -6.15
N PHE A 75 -4.95 -7.58 -5.18
CA PHE A 75 -5.38 -8.28 -3.98
C PHE A 75 -6.44 -9.35 -4.29
N ASN A 76 -7.38 -9.05 -5.19
CA ASN A 76 -8.43 -9.98 -5.61
C ASN A 76 -7.96 -11.05 -6.61
N ALA A 77 -6.85 -10.80 -7.32
CA ALA A 77 -6.32 -11.70 -8.34
C ALA A 77 -5.50 -12.89 -7.78
N GLY A 78 -5.22 -12.94 -6.46
CA GLY A 78 -4.46 -14.03 -5.83
C GLY A 78 -4.89 -14.28 -4.41
#